data_AF-A0AAN7VHS9-F1
#
_entry.id   AF-A0AAN7VHS9-F1
#
_cell.length_a   1.000
_cell.length_b   1.000
_cell.length_c   1.000
_cell.angle_alpha   90.00
_cell.angle_beta   90.00
_cell.angle_gamma   90.00
#
_symmetry.space_group_name_H-M   'P 1'
#
loop_
_entity.id
_entity.type
_entity.pdbx_description
1 polymer ?
#
loop_
_entity_poly.entity_id
_entity_poly.type
_entity_poly.pdbx_seq_one_letter_code
_entity_poly.pdbx_strand_id
1 'polypeptide(L)'
;MRAARPKQPYQVFQIDHTFFKNYEGQTCNLASIRPALQYLPSGEIKYKLRHPEEWTILPQRRPNKPRELLAPLYNEAKKLKPDKIRHLQILKQFLPIEYHPFYDSLQSE
;
A
#
# COMPACT_ATOMS: atom_id res chain seq x y z
N MET A 1 -42.87 9.43 -32.30
CA MET A 1 -42.52 8.77 -31.02
C MET A 1 -41.09 8.26 -31.11
N ARG A 2 -40.21 8.57 -30.14
CA ARG A 2 -38.82 8.06 -30.14
C ARG A 2 -38.82 6.62 -29.64
N ALA A 3 -38.17 5.72 -30.39
CA ALA A 3 -38.05 4.31 -30.00
C ALA A 3 -37.27 4.16 -28.68
N ALA A 4 -37.71 3.22 -27.83
CA ALA A 4 -37.03 2.90 -26.59
C ALA A 4 -35.65 2.27 -26.88
N ARG A 5 -34.62 2.66 -26.13
CA ARG A 5 -33.30 2.04 -26.25
C ARG A 5 -33.37 0.58 -25.81
N PRO A 6 -32.64 -0.33 -26.47
CA PRO A 6 -32.59 -1.73 -26.09
C PRO A 6 -32.05 -1.87 -24.66
N LYS A 7 -32.67 -2.74 -23.86
CA LYS A 7 -32.38 -2.88 -22.41
C LYS A 7 -30.94 -3.34 -22.11
N GLN A 8 -30.26 -3.95 -23.08
CA GLN A 8 -28.90 -4.49 -22.91
C GLN A 8 -28.05 -4.14 -24.15
N PRO A 9 -27.48 -2.93 -24.20
CA PRO A 9 -26.72 -2.47 -25.36
C PRO A 9 -25.26 -2.99 -25.39
N TYR A 10 -24.83 -3.77 -24.39
CA TYR A 10 -23.47 -4.23 -24.25
C TYR A 10 -23.38 -5.75 -24.34
N GLN A 11 -22.39 -6.22 -25.08
CA GLN A 11 -22.04 -7.63 -25.16
C GLN A 11 -21.03 -7.95 -24.05
N VAL A 12 -21.40 -8.87 -23.15
CA VAL A 12 -20.53 -9.33 -22.07
C VAL A 12 -19.72 -10.51 -22.58
N PHE A 13 -18.40 -10.36 -22.63
CA PHE A 13 -17.48 -11.47 -22.88
C PHE A 13 -16.93 -11.93 -21.53
N GLN A 14 -17.22 -13.18 -21.15
CA GLN A 14 -16.53 -13.79 -20.03
C GLN A 14 -15.14 -14.20 -20.49
N ILE A 15 -14.12 -13.73 -19.76
CA ILE A 15 -12.73 -14.07 -20.06
C ILE A 15 -12.45 -15.40 -19.39
N ASP A 16 -12.09 -16.39 -20.19
CA ASP A 16 -11.71 -17.69 -19.66
C ASP A 16 -10.38 -17.57 -18.90
N HIS A 17 -10.28 -18.23 -17.75
CA HIS A 17 -9.08 -18.24 -16.90
C HIS A 17 -7.92 -19.05 -17.50
N THR A 18 -7.98 -19.40 -18.79
CA THR A 18 -7.01 -20.22 -19.52
C THR A 18 -5.66 -19.51 -19.75
N PHE A 19 -5.58 -18.21 -19.53
CA PHE A 19 -4.31 -17.46 -19.59
C PHE A 19 -3.40 -17.70 -18.38
N PHE A 20 -3.94 -18.19 -17.27
CA PHE A 20 -3.13 -18.54 -16.11
C PHE A 20 -2.40 -19.86 -16.35
N LYS A 21 -1.12 -19.90 -15.98
CA LYS A 21 -0.32 -21.12 -16.04
C LYS A 21 -0.88 -22.13 -15.03
N ASN A 22 -1.25 -23.33 -15.49
CA ASN A 22 -1.74 -24.37 -14.59
C ASN A 22 -0.57 -24.97 -13.79
N TYR A 23 -0.67 -24.91 -12.47
CA TYR A 23 0.30 -25.47 -11.51
C TYR A 23 -0.24 -26.71 -10.78
N GLU A 24 -1.44 -27.19 -11.10
CA GLU A 24 -1.95 -28.45 -10.59
C GLU A 24 -1.00 -29.58 -10.99
N GLY A 25 -0.46 -30.29 -10.00
CA GLY A 25 0.51 -31.37 -10.20
C GLY A 25 1.99 -30.94 -10.21
N GLN A 26 2.31 -29.64 -10.18
CA GLN A 26 3.67 -29.20 -9.83
C GLN A 26 3.84 -29.24 -8.31
N THR A 27 4.25 -30.38 -7.79
CA THR A 27 4.74 -30.45 -6.42
C THR A 27 6.02 -29.62 -6.33
N CYS A 28 5.96 -28.55 -5.57
CA CYS A 28 7.15 -27.83 -5.14
C CYS A 28 7.98 -28.77 -4.27
N ASN A 29 8.88 -29.55 -4.88
CA ASN A 29 9.81 -30.49 -4.23
C ASN A 29 10.94 -29.76 -3.46
N LEU A 30 10.64 -28.59 -2.91
CA LEU A 30 11.56 -27.82 -2.09
C LEU A 30 11.21 -28.12 -0.63
N ALA A 31 12.02 -28.95 0.02
CA ALA A 31 11.84 -29.32 1.42
C ALA A 31 11.76 -28.10 2.36
N SER A 32 12.41 -27.00 2.01
CA SER A 32 12.27 -25.67 2.62
C SER A 32 13.19 -24.68 1.92
N ILE A 33 12.66 -23.61 1.31
CA ILE A 33 13.44 -22.38 1.10
C ILE A 33 13.15 -21.50 2.30
N ARG A 34 13.86 -21.72 3.41
CA ARG A 34 13.80 -20.80 4.56
C ARG A 34 15.21 -20.51 5.02
N PRO A 35 15.74 -19.29 4.77
CA PRO A 35 16.92 -18.85 5.49
C PRO A 35 16.60 -18.88 6.99
N ALA A 36 17.48 -19.49 7.78
CA ALA A 36 17.39 -19.38 9.23
C ALA A 36 17.95 -18.03 9.65
N LEU A 37 17.27 -17.34 10.56
CA LEU A 37 17.70 -16.05 11.11
C LEU A 37 17.97 -16.19 12.61
N GLN A 38 19.04 -15.57 13.08
CA GLN A 38 19.40 -15.50 14.49
C GLN A 38 19.55 -14.03 14.89
N TYR A 39 18.81 -13.62 15.91
CA TYR A 39 18.87 -12.28 16.50
C TYR A 39 19.76 -12.33 17.74
N LEU A 40 20.78 -11.49 17.79
CA LEU A 40 21.68 -11.38 18.95
C LEU A 40 21.30 -10.17 19.82
N PRO A 41 21.52 -10.23 21.15
CA PRO A 41 21.31 -9.08 22.04
C PRO A 41 22.16 -7.86 21.67
N SER A 42 23.24 -8.03 20.91
CA SER A 42 24.05 -6.95 20.34
C SER A 42 23.35 -6.15 19.24
N GLY A 43 22.18 -6.60 18.76
CA GLY A 43 21.48 -6.00 17.62
C GLY A 43 21.93 -6.53 16.26
N GLU A 44 22.87 -7.48 16.24
CA GLU A 44 23.29 -8.17 15.03
C GLU A 44 22.26 -9.23 14.61
N ILE A 45 22.03 -9.32 13.30
CA ILE A 45 21.22 -10.38 12.70
C ILE A 45 22.16 -11.29 11.90
N LYS A 46 22.14 -12.58 12.19
CA LYS A 46 22.88 -13.60 11.43
C LYS A 46 21.92 -14.45 10.61
N TYR A 47 22.39 -14.97 9.48
CA TYR A 47 21.64 -15.87 8.61
C TYR A 47 22.47 -17.08 8.16
N LYS A 48 21.79 -18.18 7.86
CA LYS A 48 22.35 -19.33 7.13
C LYS A 48 21.35 -19.86 6.11
N LEU A 49 21.82 -20.27 4.93
CA LEU A 49 20.96 -20.76 3.85
C LEU A 49 20.73 -22.26 3.97
N ARG A 50 21.73 -23.00 4.46
CA ARG A 50 21.63 -24.44 4.75
C ARG A 50 21.93 -24.72 6.21
N HIS A 51 21.34 -25.79 6.74
CA HIS A 51 21.57 -26.20 8.12
C HIS A 51 23.05 -26.38 8.54
N PRO A 52 23.93 -27.02 7.72
CA PRO A 52 25.32 -27.26 8.09
C PRO A 52 26.24 -26.04 7.87
N GLU A 53 25.75 -24.97 7.25
CA GLU A 53 26.55 -23.75 7.06
C GLU A 53 26.72 -22.99 8.36
N GLU A 54 27.86 -22.30 8.48
CA GLU A 54 28.10 -21.38 9.58
C GLU A 54 27.20 -20.14 9.47
N TRP A 55 26.93 -19.53 10.63
CA TRP A 55 26.16 -18.30 10.71
C TRP A 55 26.95 -17.13 10.14
N THR A 56 26.39 -16.48 9.12
CA THR A 56 26.98 -15.29 8.50
C THR A 56 26.20 -14.05 8.91
N ILE A 57 26.87 -12.91 9.08
CA ILE A 57 26.20 -11.66 9.43
C ILE A 57 25.36 -11.19 8.24
N LEU A 58 24.09 -10.88 8.49
CA LEU A 58 23.19 -10.34 7.48
C LEU A 58 23.72 -8.97 7.04
N PRO A 59 24.02 -8.76 5.74
CA PRO A 59 24.54 -7.49 5.26
C PRO A 59 23.52 -6.40 5.55
N GLN A 60 23.92 -5.42 6.36
CA GLN A 60 23.07 -4.28 6.64
C GLN A 60 22.81 -3.51 5.35
N ARG A 61 21.55 -3.15 5.13
CA ARG A 61 21.22 -2.20 4.05
C ARG A 61 22.02 -0.94 4.31
N ARG A 62 22.56 -0.34 3.23
CA ARG A 62 23.24 0.96 3.33
C ARG A 62 22.39 1.88 4.20
N PRO A 63 22.99 2.61 5.16
CA PRO A 63 22.22 3.54 5.96
C PRO A 63 21.42 4.41 4.98
N ASN A 64 20.12 4.56 5.24
CA ASN A 64 19.34 5.52 4.49
C ASN A 64 20.15 6.82 4.50
N LYS A 65 20.48 7.33 3.31
CA LYS A 65 21.09 8.66 3.21
C LYS A 65 20.27 9.59 4.12
N PRO A 66 20.91 10.49 4.87
CA PRO A 66 20.15 11.48 5.64
C PRO A 66 19.11 12.05 4.68
N ARG A 67 17.84 11.89 5.03
CA ARG A 67 16.73 12.26 4.15
C ARG A 67 16.91 13.75 3.90
N GLU A 68 17.37 14.10 2.70
CA GLU A 68 17.44 15.49 2.29
C GLU A 68 16.03 16.05 2.52
N LEU A 69 15.94 17.07 3.38
CA LEU A 69 14.67 17.72 3.67
C LEU A 69 14.21 18.33 2.35
N LEU A 70 13.32 17.62 1.67
CA LEU A 70 12.74 18.09 0.41
C LEU A 70 12.11 19.45 0.67
N ALA A 71 12.42 20.40 -0.19
CA ALA A 71 11.78 21.71 -0.13
C ALA A 71 10.25 21.53 -0.16
N PRO A 72 9.49 22.26 0.67
CA PRO A 72 8.04 22.18 0.67
C PRO A 72 7.52 22.53 -0.73
N LEU A 73 6.67 21.67 -1.28
CA LEU A 73 6.09 21.84 -2.63
C LEU A 73 5.17 23.06 -2.72
N TYR A 74 4.62 23.48 -1.58
CA TYR A 74 3.68 24.60 -1.46
C TYR A 74 4.10 25.51 -0.31
N ASN A 75 3.97 26.82 -0.52
CA ASN A 75 4.26 27.84 0.51
C ASN A 75 3.12 27.99 1.53
N GLU A 76 1.91 27.58 1.15
CA GLU A 76 0.71 27.68 1.97
C GLU A 76 -0.22 26.49 1.73
N ALA A 77 -1.19 26.31 2.63
CA ALA A 77 -2.20 25.28 2.48
C ALA A 77 -3.06 25.56 1.24
N LYS A 78 -3.26 24.54 0.41
CA LYS A 78 -4.09 24.67 -0.80
C LYS A 78 -5.55 24.93 -0.40
N LYS A 79 -6.08 26.07 -0.84
CA LYS A 79 -7.49 26.42 -0.65
C LYS A 79 -8.40 25.37 -1.29
N LEU A 80 -9.50 25.06 -0.60
CA LEU A 80 -10.48 24.08 -1.06
C LEU A 80 -11.74 24.79 -1.57
N LYS A 81 -12.36 24.19 -2.59
CA LYS A 81 -13.66 24.64 -3.08
C LYS A 81 -14.71 24.62 -1.95
N PRO A 82 -15.67 25.57 -1.94
CA PRO A 82 -16.66 25.68 -0.87
C PRO A 82 -17.49 24.41 -0.70
N ASP A 83 -17.89 23.76 -1.80
CA ASP A 83 -18.63 22.49 -1.76
C ASP A 83 -17.85 21.37 -1.06
N LYS A 84 -16.53 21.32 -1.28
CA LYS A 84 -15.67 20.31 -0.68
C LYS A 84 -15.54 20.55 0.82
N ILE A 85 -15.41 21.80 1.26
CA ILE A 85 -15.38 22.14 2.69
C ILE A 85 -16.70 21.75 3.34
N ARG A 86 -17.83 22.06 2.72
CA ARG A 86 -19.15 21.67 3.22
C ARG A 86 -19.24 20.15 3.42
N HIS A 87 -18.81 19.35 2.44
CA HIS A 87 -18.82 17.89 2.57
C HIS A 87 -17.88 17.39 3.68
N LEU A 88 -16.71 18.02 3.86
CA LEU A 88 -15.78 17.68 4.93
C LEU A 88 -16.34 18.03 6.32
N GLN A 89 -17.04 19.15 6.45
CA GLN A 89 -17.72 19.52 7.70
C GLN A 89 -18.86 18.55 8.03
N ILE A 90 -19.62 18.07 7.03
CA ILE A 90 -20.61 17.01 7.25
C ILE A 90 -19.94 15.71 7.69
N LEU A 91 -18.78 15.35 7.13
CA LEU A 91 -18.04 14.15 7.53
C LEU A 91 -17.45 14.26 8.93
N LYS A 92 -17.08 15.47 9.37
CA LYS A 92 -16.52 15.74 10.70
C LYS A 92 -17.38 15.16 11.82
N GLN A 93 -18.71 15.19 11.67
CA GLN A 93 -19.64 14.71 12.70
C GLN A 93 -19.53 13.20 13.00
N PHE A 94 -18.95 12.41 12.08
CA PHE A 94 -18.75 10.97 12.23
C PHE A 94 -17.36 10.61 12.76
N LEU A 95 -16.48 11.60 12.96
CA LEU A 95 -15.11 11.39 13.43
C LEU A 95 -15.00 11.70 14.93
N PRO A 96 -14.07 11.05 15.64
CA PRO A 96 -13.76 11.40 17.03
C PRO A 96 -13.37 12.88 17.16
N ILE A 97 -13.72 13.48 18.31
CA ILE A 97 -13.52 14.91 18.60
C ILE A 97 -12.05 15.32 18.46
N GLU A 98 -11.11 14.41 18.74
CA GLU A 98 -9.67 14.64 18.60
C GLU A 98 -9.25 15.07 17.19
N TYR A 99 -10.01 14.67 16.17
CA TYR A 99 -9.71 15.00 14.78
C TYR A 99 -10.39 16.29 14.30
N HIS A 100 -11.34 16.85 15.07
CA HIS A 100 -12.12 18.03 14.67
C HIS A 100 -11.27 19.29 14.44
N PRO A 101 -10.23 19.59 15.26
CA PRO A 101 -9.39 20.77 15.05
C PRO A 101 -8.75 20.86 13.66
N PHE A 102 -8.43 19.72 13.04
CA PHE A 102 -7.91 19.69 11.68
C PHE A 102 -8.92 20.25 10.67
N TYR A 103 -10.18 19.81 10.74
CA TYR A 103 -11.24 20.24 9.83
C TYR A 103 -11.66 21.69 10.06
N ASP A 104 -11.55 22.18 11.31
CA ASP A 104 -11.85 23.57 11.66
C ASP A 104 -10.78 24.55 11.13
N SER A 105 -9.56 24.07 10.86
CA SER A 105 -8.48 24.87 10.27
C SER A 105 -8.54 25.00 8.74
N LEU A 106 -9.50 24.34 8.06
CA LEU A 106 -9.60 24.34 6.60
C LEU A 106 -10.13 25.68 6.06
N GLN A 107 -9.38 26.32 5.17
CA GLN A 107 -9.75 27.59 4.53
C GLN A 107 -10.45 27.38 3.18
N SER A 108 -11.49 28.19 2.92
CA SER A 108 -12.14 28.28 1.60
C SER A 108 -11.36 29.17 0.64
N GLU A 109 -11.55 28.91 -0.65
CA GLU A 109 -11.05 29.73 -1.76
C GLU A 109 -11.50 31.19 -1.68
#